data_AF-A0A917EMR7-F1
#
_entry.id   AF-A0A917EMR7-F1
#
_cell.length_a   1.000
_cell.length_b   1.000
_cell.length_c   1.000
_cell.angle_alpha   90.00
_cell.angle_beta   90.00
_cell.angle_gamma   90.00
#
_symmetry.space_group_name_H-M   'P 1'
#
loop_
_entity.id
_entity.type
_entity.pdbx_description
1 polymer ?
#
loop_
_entity_poly.entity_id
_entity_poly.type
_entity_poly.pdbx_seq_one_letter_code
_entity_poly.pdbx_strand_id
1 'polypeptide(L)' 'MDIHEYMTPTEAAFRWGLDPDLVAQHLQDEEIMSPYLSKGWAKSFRHPSYGTKEWIITEHVMLDLHGTAPSNECEAP' A
#
# COMPACT_ATOMS: atom_id res chain seq x y z
N MET A 1 3.54 -16.08 9.41
CA MET A 1 3.03 -14.70 9.25
C MET A 1 4.25 -13.87 8.92
N ASP A 2 4.54 -13.71 7.63
CA ASP A 2 5.73 -13.00 7.18
C ASP A 2 5.47 -11.50 7.25
N ILE A 3 5.95 -10.92 8.33
CA ILE A 3 5.91 -9.47 8.58
C ILE A 3 6.74 -8.68 7.56
N HIS A 4 7.54 -9.37 6.74
CA HIS A 4 8.42 -8.82 5.72
C HIS A 4 7.70 -8.29 4.48
N GLU A 5 6.40 -8.51 4.35
CA GLU A 5 5.63 -8.10 3.16
C GLU A 5 4.92 -6.74 3.31
N TYR A 6 4.95 -6.11 4.50
CA TYR A 6 4.31 -4.81 4.70
C TYR A 6 5.24 -3.65 4.35
N MET A 7 4.65 -2.63 3.75
CA MET A 7 5.31 -1.39 3.38
C MET A 7 4.42 -0.18 3.68
N THR A 8 5.05 0.99 3.75
CA THR A 8 4.31 2.25 3.87
C THR A 8 3.69 2.63 2.52
N PRO A 9 2.65 3.47 2.48
CA PRO A 9 2.05 3.95 1.24
C PRO A 9 3.05 4.67 0.35
N THR A 10 3.99 5.40 0.96
CA THR A 10 5.08 6.08 0.25
C THR A 10 6.04 5.09 -0.40
N GLU A 11 6.43 4.04 0.31
CA GLU A 11 7.28 2.98 -0.24
C GLU A 11 6.56 2.22 -1.37
N ALA A 12 5.26 1.94 -1.18
CA ALA A 12 4.43 1.33 -2.20
C ALA A 12 4.32 2.18 -3.46
N ALA A 13 4.06 3.49 -3.31
CA ALA A 13 4.00 4.44 -4.41
C ALA A 13 5.33 4.48 -5.18
N PHE A 14 6.46 4.52 -4.44
CA PHE A 14 7.79 4.48 -5.04
C PHE A 14 8.02 3.22 -5.87
N ARG A 15 7.70 2.03 -5.32
CA ARG A 15 7.86 0.75 -6.04
C ARG A 15 6.98 0.63 -7.27
N TRP A 16 5.76 1.17 -7.22
CA TRP A 16 4.81 1.15 -8.34
C TRP A 16 4.97 2.32 -9.32
N GLY A 17 5.89 3.26 -9.06
CA GLY A 17 6.05 4.46 -9.87
C GLY A 17 4.80 5.37 -9.86
N LEU A 18 4.04 5.35 -8.77
CA LEU A 18 2.81 6.12 -8.59
C LEU A 18 3.05 7.36 -7.75
N ASP A 19 2.11 8.30 -7.87
CA ASP A 19 2.06 9.45 -6.99
C ASP A 19 1.64 9.01 -5.56
N PRO A 20 2.38 9.43 -4.50
CA PRO A 20 2.08 9.02 -3.14
C PRO A 20 0.74 9.54 -2.61
N ASP A 21 0.25 10.69 -3.09
CA ASP A 21 -1.07 11.21 -2.71
C ASP A 21 -2.19 10.37 -3.33
N LEU A 22 -1.99 9.82 -4.53
CA LEU A 22 -2.93 8.87 -5.16
C LEU A 22 -3.09 7.60 -4.30
N VAL A 23 -1.96 7.00 -3.89
CA VAL A 23 -2.00 5.81 -3.03
C VAL A 23 -2.65 6.16 -1.69
N ALA A 24 -2.31 7.30 -1.09
CA ALA A 24 -2.92 7.74 0.17
C ALA A 24 -4.44 7.95 0.05
N GLN A 25 -4.93 8.47 -1.08
CA GLN A 25 -6.36 8.67 -1.33
C GLN A 25 -7.12 7.34 -1.36
N HIS A 26 -6.59 6.31 -2.03
CA HIS A 26 -7.20 4.98 -2.04
C HIS A 26 -7.25 4.34 -0.66
N LEU A 27 -6.24 4.58 0.18
CA LEU A 27 -6.21 4.06 1.55
C LEU A 27 -7.19 4.76 2.49
N GLN A 28 -7.68 5.95 2.13
CA GLN A 28 -8.72 6.64 2.91
C GLN A 28 -10.13 6.11 2.62
N ASP A 29 -10.32 5.39 1.53
CA ASP A 29 -11.60 4.78 1.17
C ASP A 29 -11.82 3.48 1.95
N GLU A 30 -12.67 3.53 2.97
CA GLU A 30 -12.92 2.37 3.83
C GLU A 30 -13.68 1.24 3.12
N GLU A 31 -14.48 1.53 2.09
CA GLU A 31 -15.18 0.49 1.32
C GLU A 31 -14.20 -0.33 0.48
N ILE A 32 -13.25 0.36 -0.17
CA ILE A 32 -12.16 -0.28 -0.90
C ILE A 32 -11.24 -1.05 0.05
N MET A 33 -10.96 -0.50 1.24
CA MET A 33 -9.98 -1.07 2.17
C MET A 33 -10.51 -2.18 3.08
N SER A 34 -11.82 -2.25 3.31
CA SER A 34 -12.48 -3.29 4.12
C SER A 34 -12.04 -4.74 3.80
N PRO A 35 -12.04 -5.20 2.53
CA PRO A 35 -11.55 -6.54 2.22
C PRO A 35 -10.08 -6.75 2.57
N TYR A 36 -9.22 -5.75 2.40
CA TYR A 36 -7.79 -5.86 2.72
C TYR A 36 -7.53 -5.87 4.22
N LEU A 37 -8.31 -5.11 4.99
CA LEU A 37 -8.27 -5.11 6.45
C LEU A 37 -8.69 -6.49 6.99
N SER A 38 -9.78 -7.07 6.48
CA SER A 38 -10.26 -8.39 6.92
C SER A 38 -9.28 -9.53 6.62
N LYS A 39 -8.56 -9.46 5.50
CA LYS A 39 -7.50 -10.41 5.13
C LYS A 39 -6.18 -10.17 5.90
N GLY A 40 -6.07 -9.05 6.60
CA GLY A 40 -4.84 -8.62 7.26
C GLY A 40 -3.78 -8.08 6.30
N TRP A 41 -4.11 -7.81 5.05
CA TRP A 41 -3.19 -7.24 4.04
C TRP A 41 -2.98 -5.73 4.20
N ALA A 42 -3.88 -5.07 4.91
CA ALA A 42 -3.73 -3.68 5.32
C ALA A 42 -3.90 -3.54 6.82
N LYS A 43 -3.18 -2.59 7.42
CA LYS A 43 -3.39 -2.15 8.80
C LYS A 43 -3.26 -0.64 8.87
N SER A 44 -4.02 -0.03 9.76
CA SER A 44 -3.83 1.36 10.14
C SER A 44 -3.58 1.47 11.63
N PHE A 45 -2.75 2.45 11.99
CA PHE A 45 -2.51 2.82 13.38
C PHE A 45 -2.56 4.33 13.51
N ARG A 46 -2.95 4.80 14.69
CA ARG A 46 -3.03 6.23 14.98
C ARG A 46 -1.92 6.59 15.94
N HIS A 47 -1.06 7.52 15.55
CA HIS A 47 -0.01 7.97 16.45
C HIS A 47 -0.64 8.71 17.64
N PRO A 48 -0.33 8.34 18.89
CA PRO A 48 -0.97 8.93 20.08
C PRO A 48 -0.69 10.44 20.23
N SER A 49 0.43 10.93 19.71
CA SER A 49 0.85 12.34 19.86
C SER A 49 0.38 13.30 18.76
N TYR A 50 0.18 12.85 17.53
CA TYR A 50 -0.10 13.74 16.38
C TYR A 50 -1.46 13.48 15.73
N GLY A 51 -2.15 12.39 16.10
CA GLY A 51 -3.51 12.11 15.64
C GLY A 51 -3.64 11.68 14.17
N THR A 52 -2.56 11.73 13.39
CA THR A 52 -2.50 11.25 12.01
C THR A 52 -2.67 9.72 11.97
N LYS A 53 -3.52 9.26 11.04
CA LYS A 53 -3.73 7.84 10.74
C LYS A 53 -2.64 7.42 9.75
N GLU A 54 -1.77 6.53 10.18
CA GLU A 54 -0.74 5.93 9.33
C GLU A 54 -1.22 4.56 8.87
N TRP A 55 -0.82 4.20 7.65
CA TRP A 55 -1.17 2.95 7.02
C TRP A 55 0.09 2.13 6.74
N ILE A 56 -0.07 0.81 6.80
CA ILE A 56 0.87 -0.14 6.23
C ILE A 56 0.07 -1.15 5.41
N ILE A 57 0.58 -1.48 4.23
CA ILE A 57 -0.08 -2.35 3.27
C ILE A 57 0.91 -3.37 2.73
N THR A 58 0.43 -4.53 2.33
CA THR A 58 1.24 -5.53 1.63
C THR A 58 1.25 -5.29 0.13
N GLU A 59 2.21 -5.89 -0.58
CA GLU A 59 2.25 -5.89 -2.05
C GLU A 59 0.95 -6.39 -2.68
N HIS A 60 0.28 -7.36 -2.05
CA HIS A 60 -1.04 -7.85 -2.50
C HIS A 60 -2.09 -6.74 -2.65
N VAL A 61 -2.06 -5.71 -1.80
CA VAL A 61 -3.00 -4.57 -1.90
C VAL A 61 -2.71 -3.75 -3.14
N MET A 62 -1.42 -3.49 -3.40
CA MET A 62 -0.99 -2.74 -4.58
C MET A 62 -1.24 -3.52 -5.87
N LEU A 63 -1.04 -4.84 -5.85
CA LEU A 63 -1.36 -5.73 -6.97
C LEU A 63 -2.86 -5.70 -7.30
N ASP A 64 -3.74 -5.78 -6.30
CA ASP A 64 -5.19 -5.76 -6.53
C ASP A 64 -5.68 -4.38 -7.01
N LEU A 65 -5.10 -3.27 -6.51
CA LEU A 65 -5.53 -1.91 -6.84
C LEU A 65 -4.92 -1.34 -8.13
N HIS A 66 -3.65 -1.63 -8.37
CA HIS A 66 -2.85 -0.98 -9.42
C HIS A 66 -2.23 -1.97 -10.40
N GLY A 67 -2.41 -3.27 -10.19
CA GLY A 67 -1.81 -4.33 -11.01
C GLY A 67 -0.34 -4.56 -10.67
N THR A 68 0.36 -5.31 -11.52
CA THR A 68 1.79 -5.60 -11.36
C THR A 68 2.58 -4.29 -11.36
N ALA A 69 3.48 -4.13 -10.38
CA ALA A 69 4.47 -3.05 -10.40
C ALA A 69 5.18 -3.04 -11.77
N PRO A 70 5.58 -1.88 -12.30
CA PRO A 70 6.40 -1.84 -13.50
C PRO A 70 7.62 -2.71 -13.24
N SER A 71 7.64 -3.88 -13.86
CA SER A 71 8.75 -4.78 -13.79
C SER A 71 9.91 -4.01 -14.39
N ASN A 72 10.93 -3.68 -13.57
CA ASN A 72 12.26 -3.33 -14.06
C ASN A 72 12.94 -4.54 -14.74
N GLU A 73 12.17 -5.38 -15.45
CA GLU A 73 12.67 -6.10 -16.60
C GLU A 73 12.89 -5.04 -17.67
N CYS A 74 14.00 -4.33 -17.48
CA CYS A 74 14.77 -3.73 -18.54
C CYS A 74 14.85 -4.81 -19.63
N GLU A 75 14.05 -4.67 -20.69
CA GLU A 75 14.30 -5.37 -21.94
C GLU A 75 15.72 -4.95 -22.35
N ALA A 76 16.70 -5.75 -21.92
CA ALA A 76 18.07 -5.63 -22.37
C ALA A 76 18.06 -6.01 -23.86
N PRO A 77 18.47 -5.11 -24.77
CA PRO A 77 18.58 -5.42 -26.19
C PRO A 77 19.65 -6.47 -26.48
#